data_AF-A0A3Q8WTL9-F1
#
_entry.id   AF-A0A3Q8WTL9-F1
#
_cell.length_a   1.000
_cell.length_b   1.000
_cell.length_c   1.000
_cell.angle_alpha   90.00
_cell.angle_beta   90.00
_cell.angle_gamma   90.00
#
_symmetry.space_group_name_H-M   'P 1'
#
loop_
_entity.id
_entity.type
_entity.pdbx_description
1 polymer ?
#
loop_
_entity_poly.entity_id
_entity_poly.type
_entity_poly.pdbx_seq_one_letter_code
_entity_poly.pdbx_strand_id
1 'polypeptide(L)'
;MRTLAVATLKSDYNLAVLLEIARLPRSTFYYHLRALNRPDRHAAVKALITEIFSSRQGRYGHRRIRLCRRQLKSEQFRHLKSEHFD
;
A
#
# COMPACT_ATOMS: atom_id res chain seq x y z
N MET A 1 -5.95 3.58 -14.57
CA MET A 1 -7.38 3.93 -14.44
C MET A 1 -8.32 3.15 -15.36
N ARG A 2 -7.88 2.39 -16.40
CA ARG A 2 -8.79 1.65 -17.30
C ARG A 2 -9.26 0.27 -16.81
N THR A 3 -8.49 -0.39 -15.93
CA THR A 3 -8.80 -1.76 -15.46
C THR A 3 -9.91 -1.83 -14.42
N LEU A 4 -10.08 -0.78 -13.61
CA LEU A 4 -11.13 -0.72 -12.59
C LEU A 4 -12.52 -0.64 -13.22
N ALA A 5 -12.69 0.14 -14.29
CA ALA A 5 -13.95 0.24 -15.03
C ALA A 5 -14.36 -1.10 -15.67
N VAL A 6 -13.39 -1.84 -16.25
CA VAL A 6 -13.63 -3.18 -16.78
C VAL A 6 -13.98 -4.17 -15.67
N ALA A 7 -13.35 -4.06 -14.51
CA ALA A 7 -13.62 -4.93 -13.37
C ALA A 7 -15.03 -4.71 -12.78
N THR A 8 -15.52 -3.47 -12.72
CA THR A 8 -16.87 -3.14 -12.25
C THR A 8 -17.95 -3.60 -13.24
N LEU A 9 -17.71 -3.47 -14.54
CA LEU A 9 -18.67 -3.83 -15.60
C LEU A 9 -18.71 -5.34 -15.90
N LYS A 10 -17.79 -6.13 -15.33
CA LYS A 10 -17.70 -7.58 -15.58
C LYS A 10 -18.94 -8.35 -15.10
N SER A 11 -19.72 -7.83 -14.15
CA SER A 11 -20.95 -8.48 -13.67
C SER A 11 -22.06 -8.48 -14.72
N ASP A 12 -22.12 -7.44 -15.53
CA ASP A 12 -23.29 -7.15 -16.38
C ASP A 12 -23.00 -7.43 -17.87
N TYR A 13 -21.71 -7.50 -18.25
CA TYR A 13 -21.29 -7.63 -19.65
C TYR A 13 -20.22 -8.68 -19.87
N ASN A 14 -20.16 -9.21 -21.10
CA ASN A 14 -19.15 -10.17 -21.50
C ASN A 14 -17.74 -9.55 -21.47
N LEU A 15 -16.84 -10.15 -20.70
CA LEU A 15 -15.46 -9.70 -20.52
C LEU A 15 -14.68 -9.59 -21.84
N ALA A 16 -14.95 -10.45 -22.83
CA ALA A 16 -14.25 -10.39 -24.12
C ALA A 16 -14.52 -9.06 -24.85
N VAL A 17 -15.79 -8.63 -24.87
CA VAL A 17 -16.23 -7.38 -25.50
C VAL A 17 -15.69 -6.17 -24.73
N LEU A 18 -15.74 -6.21 -23.38
CA LEU A 18 -15.21 -5.13 -22.55
C LEU A 18 -13.70 -4.93 -22.76
N LEU A 19 -12.93 -6.01 -22.90
CA LEU A 19 -11.48 -5.94 -23.14
C LEU A 19 -11.16 -5.38 -24.53
N GLU A 20 -11.97 -5.73 -25.53
CA GLU A 20 -11.84 -5.21 -26.90
C GLU A 20 -12.09 -3.70 -26.97
N ILE A 21 -13.20 -3.23 -26.38
CA ILE A 21 -13.55 -1.81 -26.30
C ILE A 21 -12.48 -1.03 -25.52
N ALA A 22 -12.02 -1.58 -24.39
CA ALA A 22 -10.99 -0.96 -23.57
C ALA A 22 -9.57 -1.05 -24.18
N ARG A 23 -9.41 -1.78 -25.30
CA ARG A 23 -8.13 -2.10 -25.96
C ARG A 23 -7.09 -2.64 -24.96
N LEU A 24 -7.51 -3.58 -24.12
CA LEU A 24 -6.70 -4.17 -23.05
C LEU A 24 -6.45 -5.67 -23.33
N PRO A 25 -5.18 -6.11 -23.33
CA PRO A 25 -4.87 -7.53 -23.37
C PRO A 25 -5.40 -8.25 -22.13
N ARG A 26 -5.87 -9.49 -22.31
CA ARG A 26 -6.37 -10.34 -21.23
C ARG A 26 -5.32 -10.56 -20.13
N SER A 27 -4.06 -10.74 -20.52
CA SER A 27 -2.92 -10.88 -19.60
C SER A 27 -2.74 -9.64 -18.70
N THR A 28 -2.79 -8.44 -19.28
CA THR A 28 -2.69 -7.17 -18.57
C THR A 28 -3.83 -6.99 -17.58
N PHE A 29 -5.06 -7.33 -17.99
CA PHE A 29 -6.23 -7.27 -17.10
C PHE A 29 -6.05 -8.18 -15.88
N TYR A 30 -5.69 -9.44 -16.07
CA TYR A 30 -5.49 -10.38 -14.95
C TYR A 30 -4.27 -10.05 -14.10
N TYR A 31 -3.22 -9.46 -14.68
CA TYR A 31 -2.09 -8.94 -13.90
C TYR A 31 -2.53 -7.86 -12.92
N HIS A 32 -3.29 -6.87 -13.40
CA HIS A 32 -3.81 -5.79 -12.56
C HIS A 32 -4.85 -6.29 -11.56
N LEU A 33 -5.71 -7.24 -11.93
CA LEU A 33 -6.66 -7.87 -11.00
C LEU A 33 -5.92 -8.58 -9.85
N ARG A 34 -4.87 -9.35 -10.16
CA ARG A 34 -4.01 -9.97 -9.15
C ARG A 34 -3.29 -8.92 -8.30
N ALA A 35 -2.88 -7.80 -8.87
CA ALA A 35 -2.22 -6.72 -8.13
C ALA A 35 -3.18 -6.01 -7.16
N LEU A 36 -4.46 -5.83 -7.52
CA LEU A 36 -5.49 -5.27 -6.64
C LEU A 36 -5.83 -6.18 -5.46
N ASN A 37 -5.85 -7.50 -5.68
CA ASN A 37 -6.15 -8.47 -4.63
C ASN A 37 -4.95 -8.77 -3.71
N ARG A 38 -3.76 -8.22 -3.99
CA ARG A 38 -2.60 -8.44 -3.12
C ARG A 38 -2.72 -7.58 -1.87
N PRO A 39 -2.49 -8.17 -0.67
CA PRO A 39 -2.40 -7.37 0.54
C PRO A 39 -1.25 -6.36 0.40
N ASP A 40 -1.50 -5.13 0.83
CA ASP A 40 -0.50 -4.07 0.75
C ASP A 40 0.67 -4.41 1.69
N ARG A 41 1.77 -4.90 1.11
CA ARG A 41 3.02 -5.23 1.81
C ARG A 41 3.53 -4.08 2.68
N HIS A 42 3.20 -2.85 2.32
CA HIS A 42 3.64 -1.65 3.00
C HIS A 42 2.54 -1.01 3.85
N ALA A 43 1.40 -1.67 4.08
CA ALA A 43 0.31 -1.14 4.89
C ALA A 43 0.79 -0.66 6.27
N ALA A 44 1.51 -1.50 7.00
CA ALA A 44 2.06 -1.15 8.32
C ALA A 44 3.04 0.04 8.25
N VAL A 45 3.87 0.09 7.21
CA VAL A 45 4.83 1.18 7.02
C VAL A 45 4.11 2.48 6.66
N LYS A 46 3.06 2.42 5.84
CA LYS A 46 2.22 3.58 5.49
C LYS A 46 1.48 4.09 6.72
N ALA A 47 0.88 3.21 7.51
CA ALA A 47 0.21 3.57 8.75
C ALA A 47 1.16 4.33 9.70
N LEU A 48 2.36 3.79 9.92
CA LEU A 48 3.37 4.44 10.76
C LEU A 48 3.86 5.78 10.18
N ILE A 49 3.99 5.90 8.86
CA ILE A 49 4.32 7.18 8.22
C ILE A 49 3.20 8.21 8.43
N THR A 50 1.94 7.81 8.26
CA THR A 50 0.77 8.66 8.48
C THR A 50 0.70 9.11 9.93
N GLU A 51 0.96 8.23 10.88
CA GLU A 51 1.00 8.54 12.31
C GLU A 51 2.10 9.56 12.64
N ILE A 52 3.32 9.36 12.14
CA ILE A 52 4.43 10.32 12.29
C ILE A 52 4.08 11.67 11.66
N PHE A 53 3.39 11.65 10.52
CA PHE A 53 3.00 12.87 9.83
C PHE A 53 1.94 13.65 10.62
N SER A 54 0.87 12.98 11.06
CA SER A 54 -0.23 13.58 11.81
C SER A 54 0.20 14.08 13.19
N SER A 55 0.98 13.29 13.94
CA SER A 55 1.52 13.70 15.26
C SER A 55 2.38 14.96 15.19
N ARG A 56 2.98 15.25 14.02
CA ARG A 56 3.84 16.41 13.79
C ARG A 56 3.16 17.49 12.94
N GLN A 57 1.82 17.47 12.93
CA GLN A 57 0.96 18.48 12.29
C GLN A 57 1.27 18.66 10.79
N GLY A 58 1.73 17.60 10.12
CA GLY A 58 2.05 17.62 8.69
C GLY A 58 3.27 18.46 8.30
N ARG A 59 4.07 18.97 9.25
CA ARG A 59 5.23 19.84 8.97
C ARG A 59 6.47 19.06 8.51
N TYR A 60 6.40 17.74 8.52
CA TYR A 60 7.55 16.87 8.30
C TYR A 60 7.56 16.39 6.86
N GLY A 61 8.54 16.84 6.09
CA GLY A 61 8.84 16.28 4.78
C GLY A 61 9.45 14.86 4.88
N HIS A 62 9.53 14.17 3.74
CA HIS A 62 9.97 12.78 3.64
C HIS A 62 11.30 12.46 4.35
N ARG A 63 12.29 13.37 4.33
CA ARG A 63 13.58 13.17 5.02
C ARG A 63 13.42 13.07 6.54
N ARG A 64 12.59 13.93 7.14
CA ARG A 64 12.35 13.94 8.59
C ARG A 64 11.54 12.73 9.03
N ILE A 65 10.53 12.36 8.24
CA ILE A 65 9.73 11.13 8.47
C ILE A 65 10.64 9.90 8.49
N ARG A 66 11.58 9.78 7.53
CA ARG A 66 12.53 8.66 7.48
C ARG A 66 13.41 8.59 8.74
N LEU A 67 13.88 9.74 9.24
CA LEU A 67 14.70 9.81 10.46
C LEU A 67 13.90 9.41 11.70
N CYS A 68 12.69 9.96 11.89
CA CYS A 68 11.82 9.60 13.01
C CYS A 68 11.47 8.12 13.00
N ARG A 69 11.12 7.55 11.84
CA ARG A 69 10.89 6.11 11.72
C ARG A 69 12.11 5.29 12.13
N ARG A 70 13.33 5.74 11.81
CA ARG A 70 14.58 5.06 12.18
C ARG A 70 14.83 5.13 13.70
N GLN A 71 14.56 6.28 14.31
CA GLN A 71 14.69 6.50 15.76
C GLN A 71 13.70 5.63 16.54
N LEU A 72 12.41 5.63 16.15
CA LEU A 72 11.38 4.80 16.77
C LEU A 72 11.72 3.31 16.71
N LYS A 73 12.26 2.83 15.59
CA LYS A 73 12.76 1.44 15.52
C LYS A 73 13.86 1.21 16.55
N SER A 74 14.86 2.08 16.64
CA SER A 74 15.97 1.89 17.59
C SER A 74 15.56 1.92 19.05
N GLU A 75 14.53 2.68 19.40
CA GLU A 75 13.99 2.77 20.76
C GLU A 75 13.20 1.50 21.13
N GLN A 76 12.39 0.98 20.20
CA GLN A 76 11.70 -0.31 20.38
C GLN A 76 12.68 -1.48 20.57
N PHE A 77 13.77 -1.51 19.80
CA PHE A 77 14.82 -2.53 19.98
C PHE A 77 15.56 -2.43 21.31
N ARG A 78 15.57 -1.26 21.95
CA ARG A 78 16.25 -1.03 23.23
C ARG A 78 15.39 -1.50 24.41
N HIS A 79 14.08 -1.25 24.36
CA HIS A 79 13.11 -1.76 25.35
C HIS A 79 12.98 -3.30 25.34
N LEU A 80 13.07 -3.94 24.17
CA LEU A 80 13.05 -5.41 24.09
C LEU A 80 14.27 -6.10 24.70
N LYS A 81 15.38 -5.38 24.91
CA LYS A 81 16.57 -5.91 25.59
C LYS A 81 16.52 -5.75 27.11
N SER A 82 15.73 -4.82 27.65
CA SER A 82 15.56 -4.65 29.10
C SER A 82 14.58 -5.65 29.71
N GLU A 83 13.66 -6.22 28.91
CA GLU A 83 12.67 -7.20 29.40
C GLU A 83 13.15 -8.66 29.33
N HIS A 84 14.37 -8.91 28.83
CA HIS A 84 14.91 -10.28 28.63
C HIS A 84 16.14 -10.57 29.50
N PHE A 85 16.39 -9.74 30.51
CA PHE A 85 17.51 -9.88 31.46
C PHE A 85 17.04 -9.69 32.92
N ASP A 86 15.92 -10.34 33.26
CA ASP A 86 15.51 -10.64 34.63
C ASP A 86 15.26 -12.15 34.75
#